data_AF-A0A2U9Q298-F1
#
_entry.id   AF-A0A2U9Q298-F1
#
_cell.length_a   1.000
_cell.length_b   1.000
_cell.length_c   1.000
_cell.angle_alpha   90.00
_cell.angle_beta   90.00
_cell.angle_gamma   90.00
#
_symmetry.space_group_name_H-M   'P 1'
#
loop_
_entity.id
_entity.type
_entity.pdbx_description
1 polymer ?
#
loop_
_entity_poly.entity_id
_entity_poly.type
_entity_poly.pdbx_seq_one_letter_code
_entity_poly.pdbx_strand_id
1 'polypeptide(L)'
;DGFTNGWGHIVADGSLANLEGLWYARNIKSLPFAMKAVDPTIVAGKTDWELSNMSTKEIMDLVEANGDKIDEIKAKSARGGKDLDKLGKWLVPQTKHYSWLKAADIIGIGLDQVIPVPVDSNYRMDINELEKIIRELASTETPILGVVGVVGSTEEGAVDGINEIAELRNKLVKEGIYFYFHIDAAYGGYGRAILLDEDNKLIPYKDLQSKFAEYNVFTEEENLVSEHTYNAYAAFPEAESVTIDPHKMGYIPYSAGGIAIQDMRMRDVISYFATYVFEKGADIPALLGAYILEGSKAGATAASVWAAHKTLPLNVTGYGKLVGASIEGARRFYNFLSGLEFKVGDKTMKS
;
A
#
# COMPACT_ATOMS: atom_id res chain seq x y z
N ASP A 1 4.80 -6.37 -14.92
CA ASP A 1 3.50 -5.80 -14.50
C ASP A 1 3.47 -5.45 -13.00
N GLY A 2 4.44 -4.64 -12.57
CA GLY A 2 4.58 -4.11 -11.21
C GLY A 2 5.03 -2.65 -11.30
N PHE A 3 5.52 -2.07 -10.20
CA PHE A 3 6.12 -0.74 -10.27
C PHE A 3 7.38 -0.74 -11.16
N THR A 4 7.33 -0.02 -12.28
CA THR A 4 8.42 0.01 -13.28
C THR A 4 9.55 0.95 -12.88
N ASN A 5 9.24 2.03 -12.17
CA ASN A 5 10.20 2.98 -11.57
C ASN A 5 10.13 2.96 -10.04
N GLY A 6 9.69 1.83 -9.47
CA GLY A 6 9.45 1.70 -8.04
C GLY A 6 10.72 1.53 -7.21
N TRP A 7 10.56 1.67 -5.91
CA TRP A 7 11.59 1.36 -4.92
C TRP A 7 10.96 0.73 -3.68
N GLY A 8 11.76 0.14 -2.81
CA GLY A 8 11.28 -0.37 -1.54
C GLY A 8 12.42 -0.77 -0.61
N HIS A 9 12.10 -0.97 0.65
CA HIS A 9 13.05 -1.44 1.65
C HIS A 9 12.36 -2.25 2.75
N ILE A 10 13.18 -2.97 3.51
CA ILE A 10 12.77 -3.63 4.75
C ILE A 10 12.59 -2.57 5.82
N VAL A 11 11.50 -2.69 6.57
CA VAL A 11 11.15 -1.92 7.76
C VAL A 11 11.21 -2.87 8.97
N ALA A 12 11.40 -2.36 10.18
CA ALA A 12 11.35 -3.20 11.38
C ALA A 12 10.05 -4.03 11.47
N ASP A 13 8.89 -3.45 11.20
CA ASP A 13 7.60 -4.16 11.15
C ASP A 13 6.57 -3.45 10.26
N GLY A 14 5.44 -4.12 10.00
CA GLY A 14 4.37 -3.59 9.15
C GLY A 14 3.62 -2.38 9.71
N SER A 15 3.62 -2.18 11.04
CA SER A 15 3.02 -0.97 11.62
C SER A 15 3.86 0.27 11.32
N LEU A 16 5.19 0.12 11.35
CA LEU A 16 6.11 1.17 10.94
C LEU A 16 6.10 1.39 9.41
N ALA A 17 5.88 0.34 8.62
CA ALA A 17 5.68 0.50 7.17
C ALA A 17 4.41 1.30 6.85
N ASN A 18 3.29 1.02 7.54
CA ASN A 18 2.06 1.81 7.43
C ASN A 18 2.26 3.27 7.88
N LEU A 19 3.00 3.49 8.98
CA LEU A 19 3.37 4.84 9.43
C LEU A 19 4.21 5.58 8.37
N GLU A 20 5.18 4.90 7.76
CA GLU A 20 6.00 5.48 6.69
C GLU A 20 5.16 5.79 5.44
N GLY A 21 4.23 4.92 5.05
CA GLY A 21 3.27 5.17 3.97
C GLY A 21 2.42 6.42 4.22
N LEU A 22 1.94 6.62 5.45
CA LEU A 22 1.25 7.84 5.84
C LEU A 22 2.18 9.07 5.87
N TRP A 23 3.45 8.90 6.24
CA TRP A 23 4.45 9.97 6.19
C TRP A 23 4.71 10.45 4.76
N TYR A 24 4.79 9.51 3.81
CA TYR A 24 4.82 9.82 2.36
C TYR A 24 3.59 10.63 1.96
N ALA A 25 2.39 10.12 2.21
CA ALA A 25 1.14 10.79 1.84
C ALA A 25 1.07 12.21 2.41
N ARG A 26 1.34 12.38 3.71
CA ARG A 26 1.33 13.68 4.40
C ARG A 26 2.30 14.67 3.77
N ASN A 27 3.55 14.26 3.55
CA ASN A 27 4.53 15.19 2.99
C ASN A 27 4.21 15.51 1.54
N ILE A 28 3.85 14.52 0.70
CA ILE A 28 3.49 14.73 -0.71
C ILE A 28 2.32 15.71 -0.83
N LYS A 29 1.25 15.52 -0.05
CA LYS A 29 0.05 16.38 -0.07
C LYS A 29 0.37 17.85 0.23
N SER A 30 1.40 18.11 1.03
CA SER A 30 1.82 19.47 1.40
C SER A 30 2.74 20.15 0.38
N LEU A 31 3.33 19.41 -0.56
CA LEU A 31 4.34 19.95 -1.48
C LEU A 31 3.81 21.05 -2.41
N PRO A 32 2.60 20.95 -3.00
CA PRO A 32 2.07 22.03 -3.86
C PRO A 32 1.98 23.37 -3.12
N PHE A 33 1.58 23.36 -1.84
CA PHE A 33 1.54 24.55 -1.00
C PHE A 33 2.94 25.04 -0.63
N ALA A 34 3.87 24.13 -0.36
CA ALA A 34 5.27 24.47 -0.12
C ALA A 34 5.92 25.12 -1.35
N MET A 35 5.66 24.59 -2.55
CA MET A 35 6.07 25.18 -3.83
C MET A 35 5.49 26.58 -3.99
N LYS A 36 4.18 26.76 -3.79
CA LYS A 36 3.52 28.08 -3.81
C LYS A 36 4.18 29.08 -2.85
N ALA A 37 4.58 28.62 -1.66
CA ALA A 37 5.20 29.47 -0.64
C ALA A 37 6.65 29.84 -0.96
N VAL A 38 7.40 28.96 -1.63
CA VAL A 38 8.80 29.20 -2.05
C VAL A 38 8.85 30.04 -3.31
N ASP A 39 8.09 29.63 -4.34
CA ASP A 39 8.00 30.30 -5.62
C ASP A 39 6.61 30.09 -6.23
N PRO A 40 5.72 31.10 -6.15
CA PRO A 40 4.37 31.02 -6.70
C PRO A 40 4.30 30.69 -8.19
N THR A 41 5.38 30.90 -8.95
CA THR A 41 5.40 30.63 -10.39
C THR A 41 5.38 29.15 -10.71
N ILE A 42 5.85 28.27 -9.79
CA ILE A 42 5.89 26.81 -9.98
C ILE A 42 4.48 26.24 -10.19
N VAL A 43 3.50 26.79 -9.48
CA VAL A 43 2.11 26.33 -9.48
C VAL A 43 1.14 27.44 -9.91
N ALA A 44 1.61 28.36 -10.77
CA ALA A 44 0.83 29.51 -11.19
C ALA A 44 -0.51 29.12 -11.82
N GLY A 45 -1.56 29.86 -11.46
CA GLY A 45 -2.91 29.65 -12.01
C GLY A 45 -3.71 28.54 -11.34
N LYS A 46 -3.16 27.79 -10.38
CA LYS A 46 -3.90 26.79 -9.60
C LYS A 46 -4.48 27.41 -8.32
N THR A 47 -5.75 27.11 -8.05
CA THR A 47 -6.44 27.37 -6.78
C THR A 47 -5.96 26.46 -5.67
N ASP A 48 -6.22 26.80 -4.40
CA ASP A 48 -5.82 25.95 -3.27
C ASP A 48 -6.50 24.57 -3.32
N TRP A 49 -7.73 24.49 -3.83
CA TRP A 49 -8.42 23.23 -4.07
C TRP A 49 -7.70 22.37 -5.11
N GLU A 50 -7.31 22.96 -6.26
CA GLU A 50 -6.55 22.26 -7.29
C GLU A 50 -5.18 21.80 -6.77
N LEU A 51 -4.47 22.63 -5.97
CA LEU A 51 -3.21 22.25 -5.33
C LEU A 51 -3.40 21.05 -4.41
N SER A 52 -4.47 21.04 -3.62
CA SER A 52 -4.79 19.92 -2.74
C SER A 52 -5.23 18.65 -3.48
N ASN A 53 -5.55 18.73 -4.78
CA ASN A 53 -6.00 17.60 -5.59
C ASN A 53 -5.07 17.30 -6.78
N MET A 54 -3.84 17.79 -6.75
CA MET A 54 -2.82 17.38 -7.72
C MET A 54 -2.48 15.89 -7.55
N SER A 55 -2.25 15.23 -8.69
CA SER A 55 -1.82 13.83 -8.68
C SER A 55 -0.39 13.69 -8.13
N THR A 56 -0.08 12.57 -7.47
CA THR A 56 1.26 12.33 -6.92
C THR A 56 2.35 12.47 -8.00
N LYS A 57 2.09 11.95 -9.21
CA LYS A 57 3.01 12.06 -10.34
C LYS A 57 3.27 13.51 -10.73
N GLU A 58 2.23 14.33 -10.89
CA GLU A 58 2.37 15.75 -11.22
C GLU A 58 3.18 16.49 -10.14
N ILE A 59 2.96 16.17 -8.86
CA ILE A 59 3.74 16.75 -7.75
C ILE A 59 5.21 16.36 -7.89
N MET A 60 5.52 15.08 -8.14
CA MET A 60 6.92 14.62 -8.30
C MET A 60 7.58 15.25 -9.53
N ASP A 61 6.86 15.39 -10.64
CA ASP A 61 7.36 16.03 -11.86
C ASP A 61 7.70 17.52 -11.61
N LEU A 62 6.90 18.24 -10.80
CA LEU A 62 7.22 19.62 -10.40
C LEU A 62 8.39 19.70 -9.41
N VAL A 63 8.53 18.74 -8.48
CA VAL A 63 9.70 18.69 -7.58
C VAL A 63 10.97 18.51 -8.41
N GLU A 64 10.98 17.56 -9.34
CA GLU A 64 12.14 17.27 -10.19
C GLU A 64 12.51 18.47 -11.07
N ALA A 65 11.53 19.12 -11.69
CA ALA A 65 11.75 20.33 -12.50
C ALA A 65 12.31 21.52 -11.71
N ASN A 66 12.19 21.51 -10.37
CA ASN A 66 12.65 22.58 -9.47
C ASN A 66 13.66 22.03 -8.45
N GLY A 67 14.51 21.08 -8.87
CA GLY A 67 15.47 20.41 -8.00
C GLY A 67 16.49 21.34 -7.32
N ASP A 68 16.73 22.53 -7.86
CA ASP A 68 17.56 23.58 -7.24
C ASP A 68 16.93 24.15 -5.96
N LYS A 69 15.59 24.10 -5.85
CA LYS A 69 14.80 24.60 -4.70
C LYS A 69 14.28 23.51 -3.77
N ILE A 70 14.64 22.24 -4.01
CA ILE A 70 14.05 21.10 -3.28
C ILE A 70 14.21 21.20 -1.76
N ASP A 71 15.36 21.66 -1.27
CA ASP A 71 15.64 21.77 0.16
C ASP A 71 14.74 22.83 0.82
N GLU A 72 14.49 23.95 0.13
CA GLU A 72 13.58 25.02 0.58
C GLU A 72 12.12 24.56 0.55
N ILE A 73 11.70 23.88 -0.53
CA ILE A 73 10.36 23.31 -0.67
C ILE A 73 10.11 22.30 0.45
N LYS A 74 11.06 21.40 0.71
CA LYS A 74 10.97 20.42 1.80
C LYS A 74 10.90 21.09 3.17
N ALA A 75 11.62 22.20 3.39
CA ALA A 75 11.55 22.92 4.66
C ALA A 75 10.18 23.58 4.91
N LYS A 76 9.45 23.94 3.85
CA LYS A 76 8.11 24.55 3.91
C LYS A 76 6.95 23.54 3.84
N SER A 77 7.23 22.26 3.58
CA SER A 77 6.23 21.20 3.55
C SER A 77 5.76 20.83 4.97
N ALA A 78 4.96 19.76 5.10
CA ALA A 78 4.51 19.20 6.37
C ALA A 78 5.68 18.88 7.34
N ARG A 79 6.91 18.79 6.85
CA ARG A 79 8.14 18.70 7.67
C ARG A 79 8.32 19.91 8.60
N GLY A 80 7.84 21.09 8.20
CA GLY A 80 7.84 22.31 9.01
C GLY A 80 6.74 22.34 10.09
N GLY A 81 5.89 21.31 10.18
CA GLY A 81 4.87 21.17 11.23
C GLY A 81 3.68 22.12 11.15
N LYS A 82 3.46 22.76 10.00
CA LYS A 82 2.36 23.72 9.79
C LYS A 82 1.18 23.08 9.07
N ASP A 83 -0.03 23.49 9.44
CA ASP A 83 -1.29 23.23 8.72
C ASP A 83 -1.54 21.73 8.42
N LEU A 84 -1.12 20.84 9.31
CA LEU A 84 -1.25 19.38 9.11
C LEU A 84 -2.71 18.92 9.06
N ASP A 85 -3.59 19.61 9.79
CA ASP A 85 -5.04 19.41 9.83
C ASP A 85 -5.72 19.75 8.49
N LYS A 86 -5.10 20.62 7.68
CA LYS A 86 -5.62 21.05 6.37
C LYS A 86 -5.28 20.10 5.21
N LEU A 87 -4.44 19.09 5.45
CA LEU A 87 -4.03 18.14 4.41
C LEU A 87 -5.13 17.15 4.02
N GLY A 88 -6.23 17.11 4.76
CA GLY A 88 -7.40 16.31 4.46
C GLY A 88 -7.56 15.06 5.32
N LYS A 89 -8.55 14.24 4.96
CA LYS A 89 -8.94 13.02 5.71
C LYS A 89 -8.22 11.77 5.19
N TRP A 90 -7.88 10.87 6.11
CA TRP A 90 -7.30 9.56 5.84
C TRP A 90 -8.37 8.48 5.97
N LEU A 91 -8.79 7.90 4.84
CA LEU A 91 -9.93 6.98 4.76
C LEU A 91 -9.42 5.55 4.79
N VAL A 92 -10.02 4.73 5.65
CA VAL A 92 -9.54 3.39 5.99
C VAL A 92 -10.74 2.48 6.19
N PRO A 93 -10.70 1.17 5.86
CA PRO A 93 -11.81 0.27 6.14
C PRO A 93 -12.15 0.28 7.63
N GLN A 94 -13.42 0.06 7.98
CA GLN A 94 -13.84 -0.03 9.37
C GLN A 94 -13.08 -1.14 10.13
N THR A 95 -12.76 -2.23 9.44
CA THR A 95 -11.99 -3.40 9.91
C THR A 95 -10.47 -3.22 9.85
N LYS A 96 -9.97 -2.00 9.63
CA LYS A 96 -8.53 -1.69 9.58
C LYS A 96 -7.76 -2.23 10.79
N HIS A 97 -6.48 -2.53 10.58
CA HIS A 97 -5.55 -2.77 11.66
C HIS A 97 -5.37 -1.51 12.53
N TYR A 98 -5.25 -1.69 13.84
CA TYR A 98 -5.16 -0.59 14.82
C TYR A 98 -3.97 0.35 14.58
N SER A 99 -2.94 -0.08 13.83
CA SER A 99 -1.77 0.74 13.50
C SER A 99 -2.14 2.05 12.81
N TRP A 100 -3.26 2.13 12.08
CA TRP A 100 -3.65 3.35 11.37
C TRP A 100 -4.05 4.50 12.30
N LEU A 101 -4.74 4.21 13.41
CA LEU A 101 -5.05 5.22 14.43
C LEU A 101 -3.76 5.70 15.10
N LYS A 102 -2.90 4.76 15.49
CA LYS A 102 -1.57 5.06 16.05
C LYS A 102 -0.71 5.86 15.09
N ALA A 103 -0.74 5.56 13.79
CA ALA A 103 0.03 6.26 12.79
C ALA A 103 -0.42 7.71 12.63
N ALA A 104 -1.74 7.95 12.59
CA ALA A 104 -2.31 9.30 12.50
C ALA A 104 -1.98 10.16 13.72
N ASP A 105 -2.00 9.57 14.91
CA ASP A 105 -1.54 10.20 16.15
C ASP A 105 -0.04 10.57 16.06
N ILE A 106 0.83 9.57 15.82
CA ILE A 106 2.29 9.77 15.75
C ILE A 106 2.69 10.81 14.69
N ILE A 107 2.06 10.80 13.52
CA ILE A 107 2.43 11.67 12.40
C ILE A 107 1.86 13.10 12.53
N GLY A 108 1.07 13.36 13.58
CA GLY A 108 0.57 14.68 13.93
C GLY A 108 -0.61 15.18 13.11
N ILE A 109 -1.26 14.33 12.31
CA ILE A 109 -2.54 14.69 11.66
C ILE A 109 -3.72 14.54 12.64
N GLY A 110 -3.57 13.70 13.67
CA GLY A 110 -4.57 13.50 14.71
C GLY A 110 -5.63 12.44 14.35
N LEU A 111 -6.25 11.88 15.39
CA LEU A 111 -7.23 10.79 15.26
C LEU A 111 -8.50 11.22 14.50
N ASP A 112 -8.90 12.48 14.64
CA ASP A 112 -10.10 13.06 14.00
C ASP A 112 -9.98 13.16 12.46
N GLN A 113 -8.78 12.96 11.92
CA GLN A 113 -8.56 12.90 10.47
C GLN A 113 -8.76 11.48 9.91
N VAL A 114 -8.85 10.45 10.76
CA VAL A 114 -9.03 9.07 10.32
C VAL A 114 -10.52 8.74 10.23
N ILE A 115 -11.00 8.52 9.01
CA ILE A 115 -12.41 8.24 8.76
C ILE A 115 -12.59 6.75 8.43
N PRO A 116 -13.34 6.00 9.25
CA PRO A 116 -13.68 4.62 8.93
C PRO A 116 -14.71 4.56 7.79
N VAL A 117 -14.43 3.77 6.78
CA VAL A 117 -15.35 3.45 5.68
C VAL A 117 -16.04 2.12 5.99
N PRO A 118 -17.38 2.04 5.93
CA PRO A 118 -18.11 0.79 6.13
C PRO A 118 -17.61 -0.36 5.25
N VAL A 119 -17.83 -1.59 5.71
CA VAL A 119 -17.53 -2.82 4.96
C VAL A 119 -18.81 -3.54 4.55
N ASP A 120 -18.74 -4.28 3.45
CA ASP A 120 -19.81 -5.13 2.94
C ASP A 120 -19.92 -6.47 3.70
N SER A 121 -20.84 -7.35 3.26
CA SER A 121 -21.01 -8.68 3.85
C SER A 121 -19.84 -9.64 3.61
N ASN A 122 -18.90 -9.30 2.74
CA ASN A 122 -17.65 -10.02 2.51
C ASN A 122 -16.49 -9.42 3.34
N TYR A 123 -16.79 -8.49 4.24
CA TYR A 123 -15.84 -7.75 5.07
C TYR A 123 -14.84 -6.91 4.27
N ARG A 124 -15.22 -6.50 3.05
CA ARG A 124 -14.44 -5.64 2.16
C ARG A 124 -14.95 -4.21 2.26
N MET A 125 -14.09 -3.21 2.07
CA MET A 125 -14.52 -1.81 2.00
C MET A 125 -15.66 -1.64 0.99
N ASP A 126 -16.75 -1.01 1.41
CA ASP A 126 -17.85 -0.65 0.51
C ASP A 126 -17.47 0.58 -0.32
N ILE A 127 -17.31 0.38 -1.63
CA ILE A 127 -16.88 1.42 -2.57
C ILE A 127 -17.95 2.51 -2.76
N ASN A 128 -19.24 2.18 -2.60
CA ASN A 128 -20.30 3.18 -2.69
C ASN A 128 -20.28 4.12 -1.48
N GLU A 129 -20.08 3.57 -0.28
CA GLU A 129 -19.91 4.39 0.93
C GLU A 129 -18.59 5.18 0.88
N LEU A 130 -17.51 4.61 0.34
CA LEU A 130 -16.27 5.35 0.07
C LEU A 130 -16.53 6.57 -0.84
N GLU A 131 -17.19 6.35 -1.99
CA GLU A 131 -17.51 7.44 -2.93
C GLU A 131 -18.37 8.52 -2.27
N LYS A 132 -19.39 8.12 -1.52
CA LYS A 132 -20.28 9.04 -0.80
C LYS A 132 -19.52 9.90 0.21
N ILE A 133 -18.66 9.29 1.04
CA ILE A 133 -17.83 10.01 2.02
C ILE A 133 -16.90 11.00 1.31
N ILE A 134 -16.23 10.58 0.24
CA ILE A 134 -15.33 11.45 -0.52
C ILE A 134 -16.09 12.66 -1.09
N ARG A 135 -17.27 12.43 -1.67
CA ARG A 135 -18.09 13.50 -2.25
C ARG A 135 -18.62 14.46 -1.19
N GLU A 136 -19.02 13.97 -0.02
CA GLU A 136 -19.45 14.80 1.10
C GLU A 136 -18.32 15.72 1.57
N LEU A 137 -17.12 15.16 1.78
CA LEU A 137 -15.93 15.93 2.16
C LEU A 137 -15.56 16.97 1.09
N ALA A 138 -15.56 16.57 -0.18
CA ALA A 138 -15.26 17.47 -1.28
C ALA A 138 -16.29 18.60 -1.44
N SER A 139 -17.57 18.36 -1.13
CA SER A 139 -18.62 19.39 -1.17
C SER A 139 -18.40 20.54 -0.17
N THR A 140 -17.56 20.32 0.83
CA THR A 140 -17.16 21.32 1.85
C THR A 140 -15.69 21.72 1.70
N GLU A 141 -15.09 21.47 0.53
CA GLU A 141 -13.67 21.71 0.22
C GLU A 141 -12.69 21.06 1.22
N THR A 142 -13.08 19.93 1.82
CA THR A 142 -12.18 19.12 2.65
C THR A 142 -11.44 18.11 1.78
N PRO A 143 -10.10 18.19 1.65
CA PRO A 143 -9.36 17.26 0.81
C PRO A 143 -9.36 15.84 1.36
N ILE A 144 -9.04 14.88 0.50
CA ILE A 144 -8.75 13.50 0.88
C ILE A 144 -7.23 13.34 0.92
N LEU A 145 -6.65 13.19 2.11
CA LEU A 145 -5.21 12.95 2.26
C LEU A 145 -4.84 11.65 1.56
N GLY A 146 -5.63 10.60 1.80
CA GLY A 146 -5.50 9.33 1.09
C GLY A 146 -6.52 8.29 1.53
N VAL A 147 -6.50 7.17 0.82
CA VAL A 147 -7.34 5.99 1.03
C VAL A 147 -6.43 4.78 1.24
N VAL A 148 -6.80 3.90 2.17
CA VAL A 148 -6.16 2.60 2.36
C VAL A 148 -7.06 1.51 1.84
N GLY A 149 -6.55 0.67 0.94
CA GLY A 149 -7.16 -0.63 0.61
C GLY A 149 -6.41 -1.75 1.33
N VAL A 150 -7.12 -2.70 1.92
CA VAL A 150 -6.52 -3.81 2.66
C VAL A 150 -6.53 -5.08 1.81
N VAL A 151 -5.38 -5.75 1.74
CA VAL A 151 -5.21 -7.03 1.06
C VAL A 151 -4.79 -8.08 2.07
N GLY A 152 -5.78 -8.82 2.55
CA GLY A 152 -5.66 -9.73 3.70
C GLY A 152 -6.01 -9.02 5.00
N SER A 153 -7.31 -8.81 5.27
CA SER A 153 -7.80 -8.30 6.55
C SER A 153 -7.34 -9.20 7.71
N THR A 154 -7.23 -8.62 8.92
CA THR A 154 -6.59 -9.31 10.05
C THR A 154 -7.37 -10.55 10.50
N GLU A 155 -8.69 -10.47 10.52
CA GLU A 155 -9.54 -11.54 11.07
C GLU A 155 -10.11 -12.46 9.98
N GLU A 156 -10.48 -11.90 8.82
CA GLU A 156 -11.18 -12.65 7.76
C GLU A 156 -10.29 -12.99 6.56
N GLY A 157 -9.10 -12.40 6.45
CA GLY A 157 -8.26 -12.51 5.26
C GLY A 157 -8.91 -11.90 4.01
N ALA A 158 -9.84 -10.96 4.18
CA ALA A 158 -10.57 -10.33 3.09
C ALA A 158 -9.63 -9.47 2.21
N VAL A 159 -9.97 -9.36 0.93
CA VAL A 159 -9.25 -8.55 -0.05
C VAL A 159 -10.20 -7.48 -0.57
N ASP A 160 -9.92 -6.23 -0.25
CA ASP A 160 -10.68 -5.08 -0.74
C ASP A 160 -10.62 -4.99 -2.27
N GLY A 161 -11.62 -4.32 -2.87
CA GLY A 161 -11.65 -4.02 -4.30
C GLY A 161 -10.62 -2.97 -4.70
N ILE A 162 -9.33 -3.32 -4.70
CA ILE A 162 -8.23 -2.40 -5.03
C ILE A 162 -8.39 -1.79 -6.43
N ASN A 163 -8.83 -2.57 -7.41
CA ASN A 163 -9.16 -2.09 -8.75
C ASN A 163 -10.33 -1.11 -8.72
N GLU A 164 -11.35 -1.36 -7.91
CA GLU A 164 -12.54 -0.51 -7.79
C GLU A 164 -12.19 0.84 -7.13
N ILE A 165 -11.27 0.85 -6.14
CA ILE A 165 -10.73 2.08 -5.55
C ILE A 165 -9.96 2.90 -6.60
N ALA A 166 -9.13 2.24 -7.42
CA ALA A 166 -8.38 2.90 -8.49
C ALA A 166 -9.31 3.46 -9.58
N GLU A 167 -10.34 2.71 -9.97
CA GLU A 167 -11.38 3.15 -10.90
C GLU A 167 -12.17 4.34 -10.36
N LEU A 168 -12.52 4.31 -9.07
CA LEU A 168 -13.16 5.44 -8.39
C LEU A 168 -12.26 6.68 -8.40
N ARG A 169 -10.95 6.54 -8.14
CA ARG A 169 -9.99 7.65 -8.26
C ARG A 169 -10.00 8.22 -9.68
N ASN A 170 -9.93 7.37 -10.69
CA ASN A 170 -9.94 7.78 -12.11
C ASN A 170 -11.23 8.49 -12.51
N LYS A 171 -12.37 8.10 -11.93
CA LYS A 171 -13.66 8.80 -12.07
C LYS A 171 -13.59 10.19 -11.43
N LEU A 172 -13.17 10.26 -10.17
CA LEU A 172 -13.17 11.49 -9.36
C LEU A 172 -12.13 12.53 -9.83
N VAL A 173 -11.02 12.11 -10.44
CA VAL A 173 -10.04 13.04 -11.04
C VAL A 173 -10.66 13.91 -12.12
N LYS A 174 -11.63 13.40 -12.88
CA LYS A 174 -12.37 14.19 -13.89
C LYS A 174 -13.24 15.29 -13.28
N GLU A 175 -13.49 15.19 -11.97
CA GLU A 175 -14.26 16.14 -11.17
C GLU A 175 -13.34 17.00 -10.29
N GLY A 176 -12.02 16.91 -10.47
CA GLY A 176 -11.03 17.71 -9.72
C GLY A 176 -10.73 17.18 -8.32
N ILE A 177 -10.96 15.88 -8.05
CA ILE A 177 -10.69 15.24 -6.77
C ILE A 177 -9.60 14.17 -6.94
N TYR A 178 -8.56 14.22 -6.11
CA TYR A 178 -7.48 13.24 -6.07
C TYR A 178 -7.16 12.81 -4.65
N PHE A 179 -6.84 11.53 -4.47
CA PHE A 179 -6.35 10.98 -3.22
C PHE A 179 -5.14 10.08 -3.42
N TYR A 180 -4.22 10.14 -2.47
CA TYR A 180 -3.13 9.17 -2.35
C TYR A 180 -3.73 7.78 -2.06
N PHE A 181 -3.23 6.74 -2.70
CA PHE A 181 -3.70 5.38 -2.47
C PHE A 181 -2.58 4.52 -1.87
N HIS A 182 -2.83 3.99 -0.68
CA HIS A 182 -1.96 3.04 -0.01
C HIS A 182 -2.63 1.65 0.02
N ILE A 183 -1.86 0.60 -0.25
CA ILE A 183 -2.34 -0.77 -0.05
C ILE A 183 -1.67 -1.35 1.20
N ASP A 184 -2.47 -1.66 2.21
CA ASP A 184 -2.02 -2.46 3.35
C ASP A 184 -2.10 -3.95 2.96
N ALA A 185 -1.02 -4.43 2.35
CA ALA A 185 -0.84 -5.85 2.01
C ALA A 185 0.13 -6.52 2.98
N ALA A 186 0.15 -6.10 4.25
CA ALA A 186 1.06 -6.64 5.25
C ALA A 186 0.96 -8.17 5.30
N TYR A 187 -0.27 -8.70 5.33
CA TYR A 187 -0.52 -10.14 5.28
C TYR A 187 -0.54 -10.68 3.84
N GLY A 188 -1.36 -10.10 2.95
CA GLY A 188 -1.61 -10.66 1.62
C GLY A 188 -0.56 -10.35 0.55
N GLY A 189 0.45 -9.53 0.80
CA GLY A 189 1.36 -9.04 -0.26
C GLY A 189 2.11 -10.13 -1.02
N TYR A 190 2.60 -11.17 -0.33
CA TYR A 190 3.22 -12.33 -0.99
C TYR A 190 2.22 -13.14 -1.82
N GLY A 191 0.92 -12.99 -1.56
CA GLY A 191 -0.16 -13.53 -2.36
C GLY A 191 -0.13 -13.08 -3.81
N ARG A 192 0.50 -11.95 -4.13
CA ARG A 192 0.64 -11.53 -5.54
C ARG A 192 1.48 -12.48 -6.38
N ALA A 193 2.37 -13.27 -5.75
CA ALA A 193 3.26 -14.20 -6.45
C ALA A 193 2.53 -15.30 -7.24
N ILE A 194 1.31 -15.69 -6.83
CA ILE A 194 0.54 -16.68 -7.59
C ILE A 194 0.06 -16.12 -8.94
N LEU A 195 0.07 -14.81 -9.14
CA LEU A 195 -0.40 -14.21 -10.39
C LEU A 195 0.73 -13.87 -11.37
N LEU A 196 1.98 -14.16 -11.01
CA LEU A 196 3.15 -13.80 -11.80
C LEU A 196 3.79 -15.03 -12.42
N ASP A 197 4.07 -14.98 -13.72
CA ASP A 197 4.79 -16.03 -14.44
C ASP A 197 6.29 -16.03 -14.10
N GLU A 198 7.04 -16.97 -14.69
CA GLU A 198 8.48 -17.11 -14.51
C GLU A 198 9.30 -15.85 -14.87
N ASP A 199 8.77 -15.01 -15.76
CA ASP A 199 9.35 -13.74 -16.20
C ASP A 199 8.87 -12.55 -15.35
N ASN A 200 8.07 -12.81 -14.31
CA ASN A 200 7.41 -11.82 -13.44
C ASN A 200 6.40 -10.91 -14.17
N LYS A 201 5.75 -11.45 -15.20
CA LYS A 201 4.59 -10.83 -15.86
C LYS A 201 3.30 -11.35 -15.26
N LEU A 202 2.27 -10.51 -15.28
CA LEU A 202 0.95 -10.88 -14.80
C LEU A 202 0.34 -11.90 -15.75
N ILE A 203 -0.01 -13.07 -15.22
CA ILE A 203 -0.69 -14.12 -15.95
C ILE A 203 -2.13 -13.67 -16.20
N PRO A 204 -2.64 -13.65 -17.46
CA PRO A 204 -4.03 -13.34 -17.72
C PRO A 204 -4.98 -14.27 -16.94
N TYR A 205 -6.07 -13.74 -16.38
CA TYR A 205 -7.00 -14.52 -15.53
C TYR A 205 -7.44 -15.85 -16.15
N LYS A 206 -7.77 -15.83 -17.46
CA LYS A 206 -8.16 -17.02 -18.23
C LYS A 206 -7.09 -18.11 -18.32
N ASP A 207 -5.83 -17.76 -18.12
CA ASP A 207 -4.65 -18.63 -18.25
C ASP A 207 -4.09 -19.04 -16.87
N LEU A 208 -4.68 -18.56 -15.76
CA LEU A 208 -4.19 -18.89 -14.41
C LEU A 208 -4.25 -20.38 -14.12
N GLN A 209 -5.38 -21.03 -14.41
CA GLN A 209 -5.56 -22.45 -14.08
C GLN A 209 -4.53 -23.34 -14.80
N SER A 210 -4.27 -23.06 -16.08
CA SER A 210 -3.27 -23.81 -16.84
C SER A 210 -1.85 -23.57 -16.29
N LYS A 211 -1.53 -22.33 -15.90
CA LYS A 211 -0.25 -22.01 -15.26
C LYS A 211 -0.11 -22.63 -13.87
N PHE A 212 -1.17 -22.71 -13.08
CA PHE A 212 -1.16 -23.39 -11.79
C PHE A 212 -0.87 -24.88 -11.94
N ALA A 213 -1.47 -25.54 -12.94
CA ALA A 213 -1.18 -26.93 -13.25
C ALA A 213 0.26 -27.12 -13.76
N GLU A 214 0.72 -26.26 -14.67
CA GLU A 214 2.08 -26.29 -15.22
C GLU A 214 3.14 -26.21 -14.11
N TYR A 215 2.94 -25.30 -13.15
CA TYR A 215 3.89 -25.04 -12.07
C TYR A 215 3.61 -25.80 -10.77
N ASN A 216 2.57 -26.63 -10.72
CA ASN A 216 2.12 -27.34 -9.51
C ASN A 216 1.93 -26.40 -8.32
N VAL A 217 1.21 -25.29 -8.56
CA VAL A 217 0.86 -24.31 -7.50
C VAL A 217 -0.21 -24.87 -6.58
N PHE A 218 -1.16 -25.64 -7.13
CA PHE A 218 -2.22 -26.35 -6.42
C PHE A 218 -2.20 -27.83 -6.79
N THR A 219 -2.62 -28.71 -5.88
CA THR A 219 -2.71 -30.16 -6.16
C THR A 219 -4.06 -30.58 -6.75
N GLU A 220 -5.11 -29.78 -6.56
CA GLU A 220 -6.45 -30.00 -7.10
C GLU A 220 -6.75 -29.06 -8.30
N GLU A 221 -7.50 -29.56 -9.28
CA GLU A 221 -7.92 -28.78 -10.47
C GLU A 221 -9.14 -27.89 -10.21
N GLU A 222 -9.18 -27.20 -9.07
CA GLU A 222 -10.20 -26.21 -8.76
C GLU A 222 -9.62 -24.79 -8.89
N ASN A 223 -10.35 -23.86 -9.52
CA ASN A 223 -9.94 -22.47 -9.55
C ASN A 223 -10.19 -21.84 -8.16
N LEU A 224 -9.12 -21.72 -7.37
CA LEU A 224 -9.19 -21.20 -6.00
C LEU A 224 -9.09 -19.67 -5.91
N VAL A 225 -8.83 -18.99 -7.04
CA VAL A 225 -8.70 -17.53 -7.09
C VAL A 225 -9.92 -16.93 -7.78
N SER A 226 -10.70 -16.15 -7.02
CA SER A 226 -11.84 -15.43 -7.60
C SER A 226 -11.38 -14.29 -8.53
N GLU A 227 -12.20 -13.94 -9.51
CA GLU A 227 -11.95 -12.81 -10.42
C GLU A 227 -11.80 -11.48 -9.66
N HIS A 228 -12.61 -11.28 -8.61
CA HIS A 228 -12.45 -10.16 -7.67
C HIS A 228 -11.03 -10.08 -7.10
N THR A 229 -10.56 -11.19 -6.52
CA THR A 229 -9.23 -11.26 -5.91
C THR A 229 -8.15 -11.02 -6.95
N TYR A 230 -8.26 -11.63 -8.13
CA TYR A 230 -7.34 -11.41 -9.23
C TYR A 230 -7.25 -9.92 -9.62
N ASN A 231 -8.39 -9.28 -9.86
CA ASN A 231 -8.46 -7.88 -10.27
C ASN A 231 -7.86 -6.96 -9.19
N ALA A 232 -8.13 -7.24 -7.91
CA ALA A 232 -7.55 -6.49 -6.81
C ALA A 232 -6.01 -6.57 -6.79
N TYR A 233 -5.42 -7.77 -6.92
CA TYR A 233 -3.96 -7.92 -6.98
C TYR A 233 -3.33 -7.35 -8.27
N ALA A 234 -4.04 -7.46 -9.39
CA ALA A 234 -3.62 -6.89 -10.66
C ALA A 234 -3.48 -5.37 -10.59
N ALA A 235 -4.34 -4.70 -9.80
CA ALA A 235 -4.36 -3.25 -9.61
C ALA A 235 -3.34 -2.69 -8.60
N PHE A 236 -2.47 -3.52 -8.00
CA PHE A 236 -1.39 -3.03 -7.11
C PHE A 236 -0.55 -1.88 -7.70
N PRO A 237 -0.19 -1.88 -9.01
CA PRO A 237 0.57 -0.80 -9.61
C PRO A 237 -0.11 0.58 -9.58
N GLU A 238 -1.42 0.64 -9.29
CA GLU A 238 -2.17 1.89 -9.16
C GLU A 238 -1.90 2.60 -7.83
N ALA A 239 -1.46 1.89 -6.79
CA ALA A 239 -1.19 2.50 -5.49
C ALA A 239 0.16 3.22 -5.46
N GLU A 240 0.23 4.34 -4.75
CA GLU A 240 1.47 5.07 -4.52
C GLU A 240 2.42 4.35 -3.57
N SER A 241 1.89 3.59 -2.60
CA SER A 241 2.70 2.72 -1.76
C SER A 241 1.96 1.46 -1.30
N VAL A 242 2.75 0.44 -0.96
CA VAL A 242 2.27 -0.86 -0.52
C VAL A 242 3.09 -1.30 0.69
N THR A 243 2.40 -1.62 1.79
CA THR A 243 3.00 -2.35 2.92
C THR A 243 2.99 -3.85 2.63
N ILE A 244 4.07 -4.56 2.95
CA ILE A 244 4.19 -6.02 2.81
C ILE A 244 5.11 -6.57 3.90
N ASP A 245 4.70 -7.61 4.63
CA ASP A 245 5.52 -8.16 5.71
C ASP A 245 6.17 -9.51 5.35
N PRO A 246 7.50 -9.55 5.14
CA PRO A 246 8.26 -10.79 5.12
C PRO A 246 8.01 -11.72 6.32
N HIS A 247 7.82 -11.18 7.52
CA HIS A 247 7.58 -12.00 8.72
C HIS A 247 6.16 -12.56 8.87
N LYS A 248 5.26 -12.28 7.92
CA LYS A 248 3.92 -12.87 7.83
C LYS A 248 3.94 -13.97 6.76
N MET A 249 3.30 -13.74 5.61
CA MET A 249 3.25 -14.71 4.50
C MET A 249 4.56 -14.82 3.71
N GLY A 250 5.61 -14.08 4.10
CA GLY A 250 6.96 -14.31 3.60
C GLY A 250 7.69 -15.44 4.30
N TYR A 251 7.26 -15.91 5.48
CA TYR A 251 7.93 -16.95 6.27
C TYR A 251 9.38 -16.59 6.70
N ILE A 252 9.68 -15.30 6.85
CA ILE A 252 10.94 -14.81 7.44
C ILE A 252 10.78 -14.70 8.97
N PRO A 253 11.80 -14.99 9.80
CA PRO A 253 11.72 -14.75 11.24
C PRO A 253 11.44 -13.28 11.59
N TYR A 254 10.69 -13.05 12.66
CA TYR A 254 10.54 -11.70 13.20
C TYR A 254 11.92 -11.10 13.57
N SER A 255 12.17 -9.81 13.35
CA SER A 255 11.26 -8.81 12.78
C SER A 255 11.67 -8.41 11.36
N ALA A 256 10.72 -8.41 10.43
CA ALA A 256 10.89 -8.01 9.03
C ALA A 256 9.56 -7.56 8.42
N GLY A 257 9.31 -6.25 8.44
CA GLY A 257 8.30 -5.59 7.60
C GLY A 257 8.89 -5.08 6.30
N GLY A 258 8.07 -4.43 5.48
CA GLY A 258 8.50 -3.90 4.20
C GLY A 258 7.52 -2.88 3.64
N ILE A 259 8.07 -1.91 2.90
CA ILE A 259 7.31 -0.93 2.15
C ILE A 259 7.85 -0.85 0.72
N ALA A 260 6.95 -0.74 -0.25
CA ALA A 260 7.25 -0.40 -1.64
C ALA A 260 6.55 0.90 -2.02
N ILE A 261 7.20 1.71 -2.83
CA ILE A 261 6.69 2.97 -3.39
C ILE A 261 6.69 2.89 -4.91
N GLN A 262 5.66 3.48 -5.52
CA GLN A 262 5.42 3.41 -6.96
C GLN A 262 6.51 4.10 -7.79
N ASP A 263 7.06 5.18 -7.25
CA ASP A 263 8.06 6.02 -7.89
C ASP A 263 9.22 6.27 -6.93
N MET A 264 10.43 5.89 -7.34
CA MET A 264 11.64 6.05 -6.53
C MET A 264 11.86 7.51 -6.11
N ARG A 265 11.42 8.51 -6.90
CA ARG A 265 11.53 9.94 -6.58
C ARG A 265 10.80 10.31 -5.29
N MET A 266 9.75 9.56 -4.91
CA MET A 266 8.98 9.84 -3.69
C MET A 266 9.85 9.81 -2.43
N ARG A 267 10.91 8.97 -2.39
CA ARG A 267 11.82 8.87 -1.21
C ARG A 267 12.51 10.20 -0.89
N ASP A 268 12.71 11.06 -1.90
CA ASP A 268 13.40 12.34 -1.72
C ASP A 268 12.54 13.32 -0.91
N VAL A 269 11.23 13.13 -0.91
CA VAL A 269 10.27 13.93 -0.13
C VAL A 269 10.48 13.75 1.38
N ILE A 270 10.80 12.53 1.80
CA ILE A 270 11.01 12.21 3.23
C ILE A 270 12.49 12.28 3.64
N SER A 271 13.41 12.41 2.68
CA SER A 271 14.84 12.22 2.96
C SER A 271 15.49 13.27 3.86
N TYR A 272 16.58 12.88 4.52
CA TYR A 272 17.47 13.76 5.29
C TYR A 272 18.94 13.46 4.97
N PHE A 273 19.67 14.46 4.44
CA PHE A 273 21.12 14.34 4.23
C PHE A 273 21.87 15.10 5.32
N ALA A 274 22.73 14.39 6.06
CA ALA A 274 23.66 15.04 6.99
C ALA A 274 24.81 15.67 6.19
N THR A 275 24.90 17.00 6.21
CA THR A 275 25.86 17.80 5.42
C THR A 275 27.34 17.54 5.77
N TYR A 276 27.62 16.76 6.81
CA TYR A 276 28.96 16.58 7.37
C TYR A 276 29.67 15.28 6.96
N VAL A 277 29.04 14.39 6.19
CA VAL A 277 29.62 13.05 5.93
C VAL A 277 29.81 12.71 4.45
N PHE A 278 29.06 13.30 3.50
CA PHE A 278 29.15 12.90 2.09
C PHE A 278 28.93 14.05 1.10
N GLU A 279 29.67 14.05 -0.01
CA GLU A 279 29.42 14.92 -1.16
C GLU A 279 28.08 14.54 -1.83
N LYS A 280 27.30 15.54 -2.25
CA LYS A 280 26.08 15.34 -3.05
C LYS A 280 26.47 14.63 -4.36
N GLY A 281 26.24 13.31 -4.46
CA GLY A 281 26.56 12.51 -5.66
C GLY A 281 27.02 11.07 -5.44
N ALA A 282 27.14 10.58 -4.20
CA ALA A 282 27.50 9.18 -3.95
C ALA A 282 26.36 8.21 -4.28
N ASP A 283 26.61 7.21 -5.14
CA ASP A 283 25.68 6.13 -5.45
C ASP A 283 25.31 5.30 -4.20
N ILE A 284 24.11 4.71 -4.22
CA ILE A 284 23.63 3.74 -3.21
C ILE A 284 24.64 2.58 -3.20
N PRO A 285 25.37 2.37 -2.07
CA PRO A 285 24.77 2.04 -0.78
C PRO A 285 25.03 3.05 0.36
N ALA A 286 25.61 4.23 0.10
CA ALA A 286 26.16 5.05 1.19
C ALA A 286 25.14 5.63 2.20
N LEU A 287 23.84 5.72 1.88
CA LEU A 287 22.86 6.53 2.64
C LEU A 287 21.44 5.93 2.73
N LEU A 288 21.24 4.61 2.82
CA LEU A 288 19.88 4.04 2.99
C LEU A 288 19.12 4.71 4.17
N GLY A 289 19.82 4.97 5.28
CA GLY A 289 19.25 5.64 6.45
C GLY A 289 18.74 7.07 6.19
N ALA A 290 19.13 7.70 5.08
CA ALA A 290 18.62 9.01 4.70
C ALA A 290 17.22 8.95 4.08
N TYR A 291 16.75 7.79 3.63
CA TYR A 291 15.53 7.62 2.83
C TYR A 291 14.42 6.85 3.54
N ILE A 292 14.58 6.55 4.83
CA ILE A 292 13.68 5.67 5.58
C ILE A 292 13.28 6.34 6.90
N LEU A 293 12.19 5.89 7.52
CA LEU A 293 11.73 6.42 8.80
C LEU A 293 12.61 5.98 9.98
N GLU A 294 13.12 4.75 9.95
CA GLU A 294 13.94 4.18 11.02
C GLU A 294 15.44 4.54 10.91
N GLY A 295 16.22 4.16 11.92
CA GLY A 295 17.67 4.41 11.95
C GLY A 295 18.50 3.16 11.66
N SER A 296 19.37 2.80 12.60
CA SER A 296 20.16 1.57 12.53
C SER A 296 19.27 0.34 12.37
N LYS A 297 19.62 -0.53 11.43
CA LYS A 297 18.88 -1.76 11.10
C LYS A 297 19.84 -2.90 10.78
N ALA A 298 19.45 -4.13 11.11
CA ALA A 298 20.34 -5.27 10.97
C ALA A 298 20.51 -5.69 9.50
N GLY A 299 21.76 -5.76 9.03
CA GLY A 299 22.07 -6.35 7.72
C GLY A 299 21.66 -7.83 7.63
N ALA A 300 21.60 -8.52 8.77
CA ALA A 300 21.13 -9.91 8.86
C ALA A 300 19.65 -10.07 8.46
N THR A 301 18.78 -9.09 8.77
CA THR A 301 17.39 -9.11 8.30
C THR A 301 17.32 -9.04 6.78
N ALA A 302 18.14 -8.17 6.17
CA ALA A 302 18.25 -8.10 4.72
C ALA A 302 18.76 -9.41 4.11
N ALA A 303 19.78 -10.03 4.71
CA ALA A 303 20.28 -11.33 4.29
C ALA A 303 19.20 -12.43 4.39
N SER A 304 18.40 -12.44 5.44
CA SER A 304 17.31 -13.41 5.63
C SER A 304 16.23 -13.29 4.55
N VAL A 305 15.74 -12.06 4.29
CA VAL A 305 14.75 -11.81 3.25
C VAL A 305 15.33 -12.14 1.86
N TRP A 306 16.56 -11.71 1.59
CA TRP A 306 17.23 -11.97 0.32
C TRP A 306 17.42 -13.47 0.08
N ALA A 307 17.86 -14.23 1.09
CA ALA A 307 18.02 -15.67 0.97
C ALA A 307 16.67 -16.34 0.65
N ALA A 308 15.60 -15.97 1.35
CA ALA A 308 14.27 -16.49 1.08
C ALA A 308 13.80 -16.17 -0.36
N HIS A 309 13.98 -14.93 -0.83
CA HIS A 309 13.60 -14.52 -2.20
C HIS A 309 14.45 -15.15 -3.29
N LYS A 310 15.69 -15.55 -2.99
CA LYS A 310 16.56 -16.27 -3.93
C LYS A 310 16.26 -17.77 -3.95
N THR A 311 15.83 -18.34 -2.83
CA THR A 311 15.39 -19.74 -2.77
C THR A 311 14.01 -19.92 -3.38
N LEU A 312 13.09 -18.99 -3.11
CA LEU A 312 11.74 -18.95 -3.64
C LEU A 312 11.56 -17.63 -4.38
N PRO A 313 11.64 -17.62 -5.73
CA PRO A 313 11.31 -16.45 -6.52
C PRO A 313 9.90 -15.94 -6.22
N LEU A 314 9.68 -14.62 -6.33
CA LEU A 314 8.40 -13.96 -6.04
C LEU A 314 7.35 -14.14 -7.17
N ASN A 315 7.21 -15.38 -7.67
CA ASN A 315 6.30 -15.75 -8.75
C ASN A 315 5.85 -17.23 -8.61
N VAL A 316 5.11 -17.76 -9.59
CA VAL A 316 4.59 -19.15 -9.58
C VAL A 316 5.66 -20.23 -9.45
N THR A 317 6.93 -19.94 -9.77
CA THR A 317 8.01 -20.93 -9.64
C THR A 317 8.48 -21.14 -8.19
N GLY A 318 8.26 -20.15 -7.32
CA GLY A 318 8.71 -20.11 -5.91
C GLY A 318 7.56 -19.85 -4.94
N TYR A 319 7.42 -18.60 -4.48
CA TYR A 319 6.40 -18.20 -3.49
C TYR A 319 4.98 -18.52 -3.93
N GLY A 320 4.69 -18.54 -5.24
CA GLY A 320 3.39 -18.95 -5.73
C GLY A 320 3.01 -20.35 -5.23
N LYS A 321 3.94 -21.31 -5.20
CA LYS A 321 3.69 -22.65 -4.64
C LYS A 321 3.45 -22.63 -3.14
N LEU A 322 4.25 -21.87 -2.39
CA LEU A 322 4.14 -21.80 -0.93
C LEU A 322 2.81 -21.18 -0.51
N VAL A 323 2.43 -20.07 -1.15
CA VAL A 323 1.13 -19.43 -0.96
C VAL A 323 -0.01 -20.35 -1.45
N GLY A 324 0.15 -20.98 -2.61
CA GLY A 324 -0.82 -21.92 -3.16
C GLY A 324 -1.14 -23.06 -2.19
N ALA A 325 -0.12 -23.68 -1.60
CA ALA A 325 -0.29 -24.71 -0.58
C ALA A 325 -1.07 -24.20 0.66
N SER A 326 -0.83 -22.96 1.09
CA SER A 326 -1.58 -22.33 2.19
C SER A 326 -3.04 -22.12 1.83
N ILE A 327 -3.32 -21.61 0.62
CA ILE A 327 -4.69 -21.37 0.14
C ILE A 327 -5.45 -22.69 -0.01
N GLU A 328 -4.82 -23.72 -0.57
CA GLU A 328 -5.42 -25.04 -0.74
C GLU A 328 -5.73 -25.69 0.62
N GLY A 329 -4.81 -25.60 1.58
CA GLY A 329 -5.05 -26.03 2.95
C GLY A 329 -6.25 -25.32 3.59
N ALA A 330 -6.37 -24.01 3.40
CA ALA A 330 -7.51 -23.24 3.87
C ALA A 330 -8.83 -23.66 3.20
N ARG A 331 -8.84 -23.91 1.88
CA ARG A 331 -10.01 -24.40 1.16
C ARG A 331 -10.45 -25.78 1.65
N ARG A 332 -9.51 -26.71 1.84
CA ARG A 332 -9.82 -28.04 2.38
C ARG A 332 -10.41 -27.95 3.78
N PHE A 333 -9.86 -27.08 4.63
CA PHE A 333 -10.39 -26.86 5.97
C PHE A 333 -11.80 -26.24 5.94
N TYR A 334 -12.04 -25.26 5.07
CA TYR A 334 -13.37 -24.69 4.85
C TYR A 334 -14.38 -25.76 4.42
N ASN A 335 -14.05 -26.56 3.40
CA ASN A 335 -14.91 -27.64 2.90
C ASN A 335 -15.19 -28.70 3.97
N PHE A 336 -14.17 -29.03 4.78
CA PHE A 336 -14.33 -29.91 5.94
C PHE A 336 -15.36 -29.34 6.91
N LEU A 337 -15.21 -28.07 7.32
CA LEU A 337 -16.12 -27.42 8.25
C LEU A 337 -17.55 -27.36 7.70
N SER A 338 -17.77 -26.86 6.49
CA SER A 338 -19.11 -26.71 5.89
C SER A 338 -19.91 -28.02 5.79
N GLY A 339 -19.24 -29.18 5.84
CA GLY A 339 -19.87 -30.49 5.85
C GLY A 339 -20.17 -31.06 7.24
N LEU A 340 -19.80 -30.39 8.34
CA LEU A 340 -19.93 -30.93 9.69
C LEU A 340 -21.35 -30.79 10.24
N GLU A 341 -21.84 -31.91 10.74
CA GLU A 341 -23.07 -32.02 11.51
C GLU A 341 -22.78 -32.75 12.82
N PHE A 342 -23.23 -32.19 13.94
CA PHE A 342 -23.06 -32.73 15.27
C PHE A 342 -24.41 -33.08 15.89
N LYS A 343 -24.51 -34.28 16.47
CA LYS A 343 -25.67 -34.67 17.26
C LYS A 343 -25.34 -34.58 18.75
N VAL A 344 -26.05 -33.70 19.46
CA VAL A 344 -25.89 -33.49 20.91
C VAL A 344 -27.23 -33.75 21.58
N GLY A 345 -27.37 -34.95 22.17
CA GLY A 345 -28.66 -35.46 22.64
C GLY A 345 -29.65 -35.63 21.48
N ASP A 346 -30.80 -34.97 21.58
CA ASP A 346 -31.85 -34.99 20.56
C ASP A 346 -31.73 -33.83 19.55
N LYS A 347 -30.70 -32.99 19.64
CA LYS A 347 -30.48 -31.85 18.74
C LYS A 347 -29.43 -32.17 17.69
N THR A 348 -29.73 -31.78 16.45
CA THR A 348 -28.77 -31.74 15.34
C THR A 348 -28.30 -30.30 15.15
N MET A 349 -26.98 -30.08 15.20
CA MET A 349 -26.32 -28.81 14.96
C MET A 349 -25.49 -28.91 13.68
N LYS A 350 -25.63 -27.94 12.77
CA LYS A 350 -24.78 -27.81 11.57
C LYS A 350 -23.83 -26.65 11.78
N SER A 351 -22.58 -26.78 11.33
CA SER A 351 -21.58 -25.71 11.44
C SER A 351 -21.91 -24.54 10.53
#